data_AF-A0A356E364-F1
#
_entry.id   AF-A0A356E364-F1
#
_cell.length_a   1.000
_cell.length_b   1.000
_cell.length_c   1.000
_cell.angle_alpha   90.00
_cell.angle_beta   90.00
_cell.angle_gamma   90.00
#
_symmetry.space_group_name_H-M   'P 1'
#
loop_
_entity.id
_entity.type
_entity.pdbx_description
1 polymer ?
#
loop_
_entity_poly.entity_id
_entity_poly.type
_entity_poly.pdbx_seq_one_letter_code
_entity_poly.pdbx_strand_id
1 'polypeptide(L)' 'MDIRYSTGKEAFKHMTTEELRKEFLVQNIFKADDVSAVYSHIDRIVTLGAMPVVGKLDLAKNIDPMKDFG' A
#
# COMPACT_ATOMS: atom_id res chain seq x y z
N MET A 1 -2.09 6.43 4.65
CA MET A 1 -1.54 5.10 4.33
C MET A 1 -2.69 4.18 3.93
N ASP A 2 -2.57 3.48 2.81
CA ASP A 2 -3.57 2.47 2.39
C ASP A 2 -3.31 1.19 3.20
N ILE A 3 -4.34 0.63 3.85
CA ILE A 3 -4.20 -0.54 4.72
C ILE A 3 -5.00 -1.70 4.11
N ARG A 4 -4.32 -2.81 3.83
CA ARG A 4 -4.91 -4.02 3.28
C ARG A 4 -4.99 -5.10 4.34
N TYR A 5 -6.14 -5.74 4.42
CA TYR A 5 -6.41 -6.80 5.39
C TYR A 5 -6.24 -8.18 4.75
N SER A 6 -5.92 -9.18 5.57
CA SER A 6 -5.93 -10.56 5.12
C SER A 6 -7.37 -11.03 4.89
N THR A 7 -7.60 -11.73 3.78
CA THR A 7 -8.89 -12.38 3.49
C THR A 7 -8.75 -13.90 3.67
N GLY A 8 -9.75 -14.53 4.28
CA GLY A 8 -9.84 -15.98 4.39
C GLY A 8 -10.14 -16.64 3.04
N LYS A 9 -9.75 -17.92 2.89
CA LYS A 9 -9.90 -18.68 1.63
C LYS A 9 -11.36 -18.74 1.14
N GLU A 10 -12.31 -18.91 2.04
CA GLU A 10 -13.73 -19.01 1.69
C GLU A 10 -14.29 -17.66 1.20
N ALA A 11 -13.94 -16.56 1.86
CA ALA A 11 -14.36 -15.23 1.41
C ALA A 11 -13.76 -14.89 0.03
N PHE A 12 -12.47 -15.21 -0.18
CA PHE A 12 -11.78 -14.96 -1.45
C PHE A 12 -12.44 -15.66 -2.64
N LYS A 13 -12.90 -16.91 -2.47
CA LYS A 13 -13.54 -17.70 -3.55
C LYS A 13 -14.81 -17.07 -4.11
N HIS A 14 -15.50 -16.26 -3.31
CA HIS A 14 -16.79 -15.66 -3.69
C HIS A 14 -16.68 -14.20 -4.12
N MET A 15 -15.47 -13.63 -4.11
CA MET A 15 -15.24 -12.25 -4.54
C MET A 15 -15.39 -12.10 -6.05
N THR A 16 -16.04 -11.02 -6.45
CA THR A 16 -16.09 -10.54 -7.82
C THR A 16 -14.72 -9.97 -8.24
N THR A 17 -14.52 -9.82 -9.56
CA THR A 17 -13.30 -9.18 -10.10
C THR A 17 -13.06 -7.79 -9.54
N GLU A 18 -14.12 -7.00 -9.32
CA GLU A 18 -14.00 -5.65 -8.78
C GLU A 18 -13.55 -5.67 -7.33
N GLU A 19 -14.14 -6.54 -6.50
CA GLU A 19 -13.74 -6.74 -5.10
C GLU A 19 -12.29 -7.22 -5.00
N LEU A 20 -11.88 -8.19 -5.83
CA LEU A 20 -10.50 -8.67 -5.87
C LEU A 20 -9.51 -7.54 -6.19
N ARG A 21 -9.83 -6.68 -7.16
CA ARG A 21 -8.98 -5.53 -7.48
C ARG A 21 -8.97 -4.50 -6.36
N LYS A 22 -10.11 -4.26 -5.73
CA LYS A 22 -10.20 -3.32 -4.61
C LYS A 22 -9.37 -3.80 -3.42
N GLU A 23 -9.39 -5.09 -3.11
CA GLU A 23 -8.70 -5.66 -1.94
C GLU A 23 -7.20 -5.93 -2.18
N PHE A 24 -6.81 -6.43 -3.35
CA PHE A 24 -5.43 -6.93 -3.57
C PHE A 24 -4.59 -6.08 -4.53
N LEU A 25 -5.21 -5.32 -5.44
CA LEU A 25 -4.44 -4.53 -6.40
C LEU A 25 -4.07 -3.17 -5.81
N VAL A 26 -2.77 -2.93 -5.70
CA VAL A 26 -2.23 -1.59 -5.43
C VAL A 26 -2.16 -0.82 -6.74
N GLN A 27 -2.91 0.28 -6.83
CA GLN A 27 -2.92 1.17 -7.99
C GLN A 27 -2.18 2.46 -7.66
N ASN A 28 -1.65 3.14 -8.69
CA ASN A 28 -1.02 4.45 -8.56
C ASN A 28 0.13 4.51 -7.54
N ILE A 29 0.96 3.45 -7.50
CA ILE A 29 2.06 3.32 -6.55
C ILE A 29 3.18 4.35 -6.79
N PHE A 30 3.48 4.68 -8.05
CA PHE A 30 4.44 5.72 -8.38
C PHE A 30 3.71 7.02 -8.73
N LYS A 31 4.04 8.07 -7.99
CA LYS A 31 3.53 9.43 -8.20
C LYS A 31 4.72 10.38 -8.22
N ALA A 32 4.70 11.35 -9.15
CA ALA A 32 5.82 12.24 -9.36
C ALA A 32 6.11 13.05 -8.10
N ASP A 33 7.37 13.05 -7.68
CA ASP A 33 7.88 13.74 -6.49
C ASP A 33 7.12 13.38 -5.20
N ASP A 34 6.64 12.14 -5.09
CA ASP A 34 5.86 11.69 -3.94
C ASP A 34 6.18 10.25 -3.50
N VAL A 35 5.90 9.97 -2.22
CA VAL A 35 6.02 8.62 -1.63
C VAL A 35 4.63 8.07 -1.35
N SER A 36 4.30 6.92 -1.93
CA SER A 36 3.12 6.15 -1.54
C SER A 36 3.52 5.01 -0.60
N ALA A 37 2.59 4.63 0.27
CA ALA A 37 2.75 3.52 1.19
C ALA A 37 1.46 2.72 1.32
N VAL A 38 1.59 1.40 1.18
CA VAL A 38 0.53 0.43 1.44
C VAL A 38 1.02 -0.52 2.51
N TYR A 39 0.29 -0.59 3.62
CA TYR A 39 0.55 -1.53 4.71
C TYR A 39 -0.36 -2.74 4.55
N SER A 40 0.21 -3.93 4.50
CA SER A 40 -0.53 -5.19 4.47
C SER A 40 -0.49 -5.85 5.83
N HIS A 41 -1.65 -6.25 6.36
CA HIS A 41 -1.71 -7.08 7.56
C HIS A 41 -1.19 -8.51 7.33
N ILE A 42 -0.99 -8.92 6.07
CA ILE A 42 -0.30 -10.17 5.74
C ILE A 42 1.19 -9.92 5.98
N ASP A 43 1.73 -10.55 7.02
CA ASP A 43 3.12 -10.44 7.48
C ASP A 43 3.61 -9.01 7.76
N ARG A 44 2.69 -8.05 7.89
CA ARG A 44 2.99 -6.63 8.16
C ARG A 44 3.87 -5.99 7.08
N ILE A 45 3.82 -6.51 5.85
CA ILE A 45 4.63 -6.02 4.75
C ILE A 45 4.21 -4.59 4.41
N VAL A 46 5.20 -3.71 4.25
CA VAL A 46 5.01 -2.35 3.75
C VAL A 46 5.52 -2.28 2.32
N THR A 47 4.63 -1.96 1.38
CA THR A 47 4.99 -1.71 -0.01
C THR A 47 5.05 -0.20 -0.25
N LEU A 48 6.20 0.27 -0.73
CA LEU A 48 6.46 1.69 -0.98
C LEU A 48 6.65 1.96 -2.47
N GLY A 49 6.19 3.13 -2.92
CA GLY A 49 6.56 3.70 -4.21
C GLY A 49 7.13 5.09 -4.03
N ALA A 50 8.34 5.33 -4.54
CA ALA A 50 8.97 6.64 -4.55
C ALA A 50 9.46 6.96 -5.97
N MET A 51 9.02 8.09 -6.53
CA MET A 51 9.42 8.52 -7.87
C MET A 51 9.93 9.96 -7.85
N PRO A 52 11.23 10.19 -7.56
CA PRO A 52 11.83 11.52 -7.66
C PRO A 52 11.92 11.95 -9.13
N VAL A 53 11.45 13.16 -9.44
CA VAL A 53 11.51 13.74 -10.79
C VAL A 53 12.30 15.05 -10.79
N VAL A 54 11.98 15.96 -9.87
CA VAL A 54 12.63 17.28 -9.77
C VAL A 54 13.73 17.30 -8.72
N GLY A 55 13.62 16.49 -7.66
CA GLY A 55 14.57 16.55 -6.56
C GLY A 55 14.60 15.30 -5.69
N LYS A 56 15.44 15.35 -4.64
CA LYS A 56 15.56 14.26 -3.68
C LYS A 56 14.24 14.08 -2.93
N LEU A 57 13.82 12.82 -2.78
CA LEU A 57 12.67 12.44 -1.98
C LEU A 57 13.11 11.85 -0.64
N ASP A 58 12.45 12.26 0.43
CA ASP A 58 12.52 11.57 1.71
C ASP A 58 11.51 10.41 1.69
N LEU A 59 11.97 9.19 2.00
CA LEU A 59 11.10 8.00 2.07
C LEU A 59 10.04 8.14 3.18
N ALA A 60 10.31 8.93 4.22
CA ALA A 60 9.36 9.17 5.30
C ALA A 60 8.36 10.30 5.00
N LYS A 61 8.38 10.91 3.81
CA LYS A 61 7.59 12.12 3.47
C LYS A 61 6.10 12.03 3.86
N ASN A 62 5.47 10.86 3.69
CA ASN A 62 4.05 10.63 3.99
C ASN A 62 3.80 9.49 4.98
N ILE A 63 4.84 9.10 5.73
CA ILE A 63 4.83 7.91 6.59
C ILE A 63 5.46 8.31 7.92
N ASP A 64 4.78 8.05 9.02
CA ASP A 64 5.36 8.14 10.35
C ASP A 64 5.62 6.72 10.85
N PRO A 65 6.87 6.21 10.79
CA PRO A 65 7.13 4.81 11.10
C PRO A 65 6.75 4.42 12.54
N MET A 66 6.90 5.35 13.49
CA MET A 66 6.62 5.07 14.90
C MET A 66 5.12 5.07 15.20
N LYS A 67 4.35 5.91 14.50
CA LYS A 67 2.90 5.98 14.65
C LYS A 67 2.16 4.96 13.78
N ASP A 68 2.62 4.75 12.56
CA ASP A 68 1.92 3.98 11.53
C ASP A 68 2.25 2.48 11.58
N PHE A 69 3.43 2.11 12.09
CA PHE A 69 3.84 0.69 12.21
C PHE A 69 3.88 0.16 13.65
N GLY A 70 4.03 1.06 14.63
CA GLY A 70 4.02 0.73 16.07
C GLY A 70 5.37 0.30 16.62
#